data_AF-A0A7C8AJK9-F1
#
_entry.id   AF-A0A7C8AJK9-F1
#
_cell.length_a   1.000
_cell.length_b   1.000
_cell.length_c   1.000
_cell.angle_alpha   90.00
_cell.angle_beta   90.00
_cell.angle_gamma   90.00
#
_symmetry.space_group_name_H-M   'P 1'
#
loop_
_entity.id
_entity.type
_entity.pdbx_description
1 polymer ?
#
loop_
_entity_poly.entity_id
_entity_poly.type
_entity_poly.pdbx_seq_one_letter_code
_entity_poly.pdbx_strand_id
1 'polypeptide(L)'
;MSKRRGFPLVRVLSLLVFATGVLFGASVRAEEGRILVVGDSWAAGIFGFQAFPKVLAAHGIEDVGVIGAPTAIGGSRADQWAGNHKGMLDALTKTLKDNPTVDIVHVSIGGNDFLSAAMEHNENVCVLPPDERKAIWERIWADIETLVRHILAQREDIKVLLNDYDYLDPALMRKTFSLRFAPTLSPKQMNATLIEFGRLKRERVAKIDRCEYIQHFGLLQHHYGVPPDLEKGTAPLPGGPPDYEPFAGGNPELANSPEAMPDGVHPMPEGYQYIIERCYQAFYKDWLSAQNAKEEMQCDE
;
A
#
# COMPACT_ATOMS: atom_id res chain seq x y z
N MET A 1 -12.04 1.34 46.72
CA MET A 1 -11.83 0.04 46.05
C MET A 1 -12.02 0.23 44.55
N SER A 2 -10.92 0.49 43.84
CA SER A 2 -10.88 0.77 42.40
C SER A 2 -10.68 -0.55 41.65
N LYS A 3 -11.68 -0.98 40.87
CA LYS A 3 -11.58 -2.15 39.99
C LYS A 3 -10.91 -1.73 38.69
N ARG A 4 -9.59 -1.97 38.59
CA ARG A 4 -8.86 -1.97 37.31
C ARG A 4 -9.41 -3.10 36.44
N ARG A 5 -10.07 -2.75 35.34
CA ARG A 5 -10.43 -3.71 34.29
C ARG A 5 -9.21 -3.88 33.37
N GLY A 6 -8.60 -5.06 33.41
CA GLY A 6 -7.55 -5.44 32.48
C GLY A 6 -8.13 -5.64 31.08
N PHE A 7 -7.44 -5.10 30.08
CA PHE A 7 -7.71 -5.36 28.67
C PHE A 7 -7.27 -6.79 28.32
N PRO A 8 -8.02 -7.55 27.50
CA PRO A 8 -7.57 -8.85 27.05
C PRO A 8 -6.46 -8.68 26.00
N LEU A 9 -5.37 -9.41 26.24
CA LEU A 9 -4.21 -9.54 25.37
C LEU A 9 -4.66 -10.21 24.05
N VAL A 10 -4.77 -9.46 22.96
CA VAL A 10 -4.97 -10.03 21.62
C VAL A 10 -3.66 -10.70 21.21
N ARG A 11 -3.67 -12.03 21.10
CA ARG A 11 -2.55 -12.81 20.58
C ARG A 11 -2.47 -12.60 19.07
N VAL A 12 -1.46 -11.85 18.62
CA VAL A 12 -1.05 -11.81 17.21
C VAL A 12 -0.45 -13.17 16.87
N LEU A 13 -1.11 -13.90 15.98
CA LEU A 13 -0.61 -15.17 15.45
C LEU A 13 0.40 -14.85 14.36
N SER A 14 1.70 -14.92 14.69
CA SER A 14 2.78 -14.79 13.72
C SER A 14 2.75 -15.96 12.74
N LEU A 15 2.60 -15.67 11.45
CA LEU A 15 2.80 -16.64 10.37
C LEU A 15 4.31 -16.96 10.28
N LEU A 16 4.64 -18.24 10.45
CA LEU A 16 5.97 -18.80 10.21
C LEU A 16 6.23 -18.89 8.70
N VAL A 17 7.29 -18.22 8.23
CA VAL A 17 7.91 -18.49 6.93
C VAL A 17 9.11 -19.38 7.16
N PHE A 18 9.09 -20.59 6.60
CA PHE A 18 10.23 -21.50 6.57
C PHE A 18 11.24 -21.00 5.53
N ALA A 19 12.43 -20.58 5.98
CA ALA A 19 13.56 -20.32 5.12
C ALA A 19 14.53 -21.52 5.20
N THR A 20 14.61 -22.31 4.13
CA THR A 20 15.65 -23.34 3.97
C THR A 20 16.64 -22.82 2.93
N GLY A 21 17.81 -22.38 3.40
CA GLY A 21 18.89 -21.88 2.55
C GLY A 21 19.64 -23.03 1.87
N VAL A 22 19.78 -22.94 0.55
CA VAL A 22 20.80 -23.65 -0.23
C VAL A 22 21.74 -22.59 -0.79
N LEU A 23 23.00 -22.62 -0.34
CA LEU A 23 24.07 -21.76 -0.81
C LEU A 23 24.62 -22.30 -2.13
N PHE A 24 24.38 -21.59 -3.23
CA PHE A 24 25.22 -21.64 -4.41
C PHE A 24 25.86 -20.27 -4.62
N GLY A 25 27.20 -20.25 -4.52
CA GLY A 25 28.02 -19.08 -4.81
C GLY A 25 28.10 -18.86 -6.32
N ALA A 26 27.27 -17.97 -6.83
CA ALA A 26 27.58 -17.17 -8.00
C ALA A 26 27.93 -15.77 -7.51
N SER A 27 28.99 -15.15 -8.03
CA SER A 27 29.16 -13.69 -7.93
C SER A 27 28.08 -13.04 -8.76
N VAL A 28 26.90 -12.94 -8.17
CA VAL A 28 25.85 -12.00 -8.58
C VAL A 28 26.42 -10.64 -8.22
N ARG A 29 26.66 -9.77 -9.21
CA ARG A 29 26.63 -8.32 -8.93
C ARG A 29 25.32 -8.12 -8.20
N ALA A 30 25.36 -7.76 -6.92
CA ALA A 30 24.15 -7.41 -6.21
C ALA A 30 23.48 -6.34 -7.07
N GLU A 31 22.36 -6.65 -7.71
CA GLU A 31 21.57 -5.64 -8.40
C GLU A 31 21.28 -4.58 -7.35
N GLU A 32 21.96 -3.45 -7.46
CA GLU A 32 21.88 -2.40 -6.45
C GLU A 32 20.44 -1.86 -6.51
N GLY A 33 19.63 -2.20 -5.50
CA GLY A 33 18.20 -1.98 -5.59
C GLY A 33 17.82 -0.53 -5.84
N ARG A 34 17.00 -0.26 -6.85
CA ARG A 34 16.48 1.08 -7.17
C ARG A 34 15.15 1.38 -6.48
N ILE A 35 14.36 0.34 -6.21
CA ILE A 35 13.03 0.47 -5.61
C ILE A 35 13.05 -0.11 -4.20
N LEU A 36 12.62 0.68 -3.21
CA LEU A 36 12.36 0.21 -1.85
C LEU A 36 10.85 0.16 -1.59
N VAL A 37 10.35 -0.98 -1.11
CA VAL A 37 8.95 -1.21 -0.77
C VAL A 37 8.77 -1.11 0.74
N VAL A 38 7.94 -0.16 1.19
CA VAL A 38 7.73 0.18 2.61
C VAL A 38 6.25 0.12 2.96
N GLY A 39 5.94 -0.38 4.15
CA GLY A 39 4.63 -0.20 4.76
C GLY A 39 4.03 -1.50 5.27
N ASP A 40 2.73 -1.70 5.01
CA ASP A 40 1.91 -2.71 5.65
C ASP A 40 1.83 -4.05 4.90
N SER A 41 0.71 -4.78 5.05
CA SER A 41 0.51 -6.08 4.40
C SER A 41 0.36 -5.99 2.89
N TRP A 42 -0.06 -4.84 2.33
CA TRP A 42 -0.04 -4.64 0.88
C TRP A 42 1.39 -4.48 0.37
N ALA A 43 2.23 -3.73 1.09
CA ALA A 43 3.67 -3.66 0.80
C ALA A 43 4.33 -5.04 0.90
N ALA A 44 3.99 -5.81 1.96
CA ALA A 44 4.48 -7.17 2.14
C ALA A 44 4.03 -8.12 1.02
N GLY A 45 2.79 -7.98 0.52
CA GLY A 45 2.30 -8.75 -0.62
C GLY A 45 2.98 -8.38 -1.94
N ILE A 46 3.14 -7.09 -2.22
CA ILE A 46 3.87 -6.58 -3.40
C ILE A 46 5.29 -7.15 -3.44
N PHE A 47 6.01 -7.07 -2.32
CA PHE A 47 7.37 -7.59 -2.20
C PHE A 47 7.41 -9.11 -2.24
N GLY A 48 6.61 -9.78 -1.41
CA GLY A 48 6.62 -11.23 -1.22
C GLY A 48 6.17 -12.02 -2.45
N PHE A 49 5.23 -11.49 -3.23
CA PHE A 49 4.78 -12.12 -4.49
C PHE A 49 5.57 -11.68 -5.72
N GLN A 50 6.63 -10.88 -5.52
CA GLN A 50 7.50 -10.36 -6.58
C GLN A 50 6.72 -9.62 -7.66
N ALA A 51 5.77 -8.76 -7.27
CA ALA A 51 4.93 -8.04 -8.23
C ALA A 51 5.77 -7.09 -9.11
N PHE A 52 6.73 -6.37 -8.54
CA PHE A 52 7.65 -5.51 -9.30
C PHE A 52 8.49 -6.29 -10.31
N PRO A 53 9.31 -7.30 -9.93
CA PRO A 53 10.12 -8.03 -10.90
C PRO A 53 9.31 -8.60 -12.07
N LYS A 54 8.11 -9.14 -11.81
CA LYS A 54 7.24 -9.69 -12.86
C LYS A 54 6.74 -8.62 -13.83
N VAL A 55 6.28 -7.49 -13.31
CA VAL A 55 5.81 -6.37 -14.14
C VAL A 55 6.97 -5.76 -14.94
N LEU A 56 8.10 -5.50 -14.30
CA LEU A 56 9.27 -4.91 -14.96
C LEU A 56 9.82 -5.82 -16.06
N ALA A 57 9.93 -7.13 -15.81
CA ALA A 57 10.32 -8.10 -16.83
C ALA A 57 9.35 -8.15 -18.02
N ALA A 58 8.03 -8.00 -17.78
CA ALA A 58 7.05 -7.92 -18.86
C ALA A 58 7.24 -6.68 -19.77
N HIS A 59 7.92 -5.64 -19.27
CA HIS A 59 8.32 -4.45 -20.04
C HIS A 59 9.79 -4.47 -20.48
N GLY A 60 10.47 -5.62 -20.37
CA GLY A 60 11.88 -5.78 -20.77
C GLY A 60 12.88 -5.07 -19.86
N ILE A 61 12.49 -4.78 -18.60
CA ILE A 61 13.34 -4.17 -17.58
C ILE A 61 13.71 -5.25 -16.57
N GLU A 62 14.90 -5.81 -16.71
CA GLU A 62 15.39 -6.90 -15.84
C GLU A 62 16.39 -6.42 -14.80
N ASP A 63 17.15 -5.35 -15.08
CA ASP A 63 18.27 -4.87 -14.25
C ASP A 63 17.85 -3.90 -13.12
N VAL A 64 16.61 -3.99 -12.63
CA VAL A 64 16.10 -3.12 -11.54
C VAL A 64 15.86 -3.93 -10.28
N GLY A 65 16.78 -3.79 -9.32
CA GLY A 65 16.65 -4.43 -8.02
C GLY A 65 15.54 -3.83 -7.15
N VAL A 66 14.84 -4.69 -6.41
CA VAL A 66 13.74 -4.32 -5.51
C VAL A 66 14.02 -4.83 -4.10
N ILE A 67 13.96 -3.92 -3.12
CA ILE A 67 14.22 -4.21 -1.71
C ILE A 67 12.92 -4.03 -0.94
N GLY A 68 12.67 -4.86 0.07
CA GLY A 68 11.45 -4.73 0.89
C GLY A 68 11.48 -5.52 2.19
N ALA A 69 12.27 -6.59 2.30
CA ALA A 69 12.34 -7.43 3.50
C ALA A 69 12.42 -6.69 4.85
N PRO A 70 13.22 -5.61 5.02
CA PRO A 70 13.29 -4.89 6.30
C PRO A 70 12.14 -3.90 6.55
N THR A 71 11.33 -3.54 5.54
CA THR A 71 10.42 -2.39 5.59
C THR A 71 9.00 -2.66 5.09
N ALA A 72 8.75 -3.80 4.44
CA ALA A 72 7.44 -4.30 4.06
C ALA A 72 6.88 -5.19 5.20
N ILE A 73 6.30 -4.55 6.21
CA ILE A 73 5.93 -5.16 7.48
C ILE A 73 4.41 -5.34 7.57
N GLY A 74 3.95 -6.56 7.32
CA GLY A 74 2.54 -6.93 7.41
C GLY A 74 1.88 -6.51 8.73
N GLY A 75 0.71 -5.88 8.62
CA GLY A 75 -0.08 -5.42 9.78
C GLY A 75 0.44 -4.14 10.44
N SER A 76 1.51 -3.52 9.93
CA SER A 76 1.99 -2.24 10.47
C SER A 76 1.00 -1.10 10.20
N ARG A 77 1.01 -0.10 11.08
CA ARG A 77 0.18 1.11 11.02
C ARG A 77 1.04 2.36 10.90
N ALA A 78 0.49 3.42 10.32
CA ALA A 78 1.17 4.70 10.18
C ALA A 78 1.63 5.25 11.54
N ASP A 79 0.80 5.15 12.60
CA ASP A 79 1.16 5.59 13.96
C ASP A 79 2.40 4.89 14.52
N GLN A 80 2.61 3.61 14.17
CA GLN A 80 3.79 2.85 14.57
C GLN A 80 5.05 3.33 13.84
N TRP A 81 4.93 3.67 12.56
CA TRP A 81 6.02 4.28 11.81
C TRP A 81 6.35 5.66 12.34
N ALA A 82 5.36 6.55 12.47
CA ALA A 82 5.54 7.91 12.98
C ALA A 82 6.14 7.93 14.39
N GLY A 83 5.73 7.00 15.26
CA GLY A 83 6.28 6.82 16.61
C GLY A 83 7.60 6.06 16.69
N ASN A 84 8.21 5.69 15.55
CA ASN A 84 9.41 4.84 15.46
C ASN A 84 9.32 3.56 16.33
N HIS A 85 8.15 2.93 16.34
CA HIS A 85 7.90 1.73 17.13
C HIS A 85 8.89 0.62 16.74
N LYS A 86 9.60 0.05 17.72
CA LYS A 86 10.63 -0.98 17.48
C LYS A 86 11.71 -0.56 16.47
N GLY A 87 12.00 0.74 16.33
CA GLY A 87 13.05 1.23 15.43
C GLY A 87 12.67 1.15 13.95
N MET A 88 11.39 1.18 13.59
CA MET A 88 10.94 1.11 12.19
C MET A 88 11.55 2.21 11.29
N LEU A 89 11.59 3.46 11.76
CA LEU A 89 12.23 4.56 11.02
C LEU A 89 13.75 4.41 10.99
N ASP A 90 14.35 3.88 12.05
CA ASP A 90 15.80 3.61 12.09
C ASP A 90 16.19 2.51 11.08
N ALA A 91 15.38 1.45 10.99
CA ALA A 91 15.56 0.38 10.02
C ALA A 91 15.39 0.88 8.58
N LEU A 92 14.43 1.78 8.35
CA LEU A 92 14.23 2.45 7.07
C LEU A 92 15.42 3.33 6.68
N THR A 93 15.88 4.20 7.57
CA THR A 93 17.09 5.03 7.37
C THR A 93 18.30 4.14 7.07
N LYS A 94 18.51 3.08 7.85
CA LYS A 94 19.61 2.14 7.62
C LYS A 94 19.50 1.48 6.25
N THR A 95 18.31 1.04 5.85
CA THR A 95 18.09 0.41 4.55
C THR A 95 18.43 1.36 3.39
N LEU A 96 17.99 2.61 3.46
CA LEU A 96 18.30 3.62 2.43
C LEU A 96 19.79 4.00 2.41
N LYS A 97 20.47 3.98 3.57
CA LYS A 97 21.91 4.22 3.66
C LYS A 97 22.73 3.06 3.08
N ASP A 98 22.32 1.82 3.36
CA ASP A 98 23.00 0.62 2.87
C ASP A 98 22.76 0.38 1.37
N ASN A 99 21.74 1.01 0.79
CA ASN A 99 21.37 0.89 -0.63
C ASN A 99 21.33 2.29 -1.27
N PRO A 100 22.51 2.88 -1.56
CA PRO A 100 22.60 4.25 -2.05
C PRO A 100 21.95 4.47 -3.42
N THR A 101 21.71 3.43 -4.21
CA THR A 101 21.04 3.49 -5.51
C THR A 101 19.51 3.56 -5.46
N VAL A 102 18.89 3.39 -4.29
CA VAL A 102 17.43 3.50 -4.14
C VAL A 102 16.97 4.93 -4.40
N ASP A 103 16.42 5.23 -5.56
CA ASP A 103 15.87 6.56 -5.86
C ASP A 103 14.33 6.57 -5.87
N ILE A 104 13.69 5.42 -5.68
CA ILE A 104 12.23 5.31 -5.62
C ILE A 104 11.80 4.52 -4.38
N VAL A 105 10.85 5.08 -3.62
CA VAL A 105 10.23 4.40 -2.48
C VAL A 105 8.73 4.22 -2.72
N HIS A 106 8.31 2.97 -2.83
CA HIS A 106 6.90 2.58 -2.93
C HIS A 106 6.32 2.39 -1.52
N VAL A 107 5.32 3.18 -1.15
CA VAL A 107 4.73 3.17 0.19
C VAL A 107 3.28 2.72 0.14
N SER A 108 2.94 1.61 0.80
CA SER A 108 1.54 1.20 1.06
C SER A 108 1.29 1.22 2.56
N ILE A 109 0.60 2.25 3.07
CA ILE A 109 0.37 2.42 4.52
C ILE A 109 -0.93 3.19 4.79
N GLY A 110 -1.47 3.03 6.00
CA GLY A 110 -2.70 3.68 6.45
C GLY A 110 -3.95 2.79 6.38
N GLY A 111 -3.86 1.63 5.72
CA GLY A 111 -4.96 0.67 5.61
C GLY A 111 -5.30 0.04 6.96
N ASN A 112 -4.30 -0.36 7.74
CA ASN A 112 -4.52 -0.88 9.09
C ASN A 112 -5.02 0.20 10.07
N ASP A 113 -4.62 1.46 9.89
CA ASP A 113 -5.15 2.60 10.65
C ASP A 113 -6.64 2.82 10.34
N PHE A 114 -7.00 2.81 9.05
CA PHE A 114 -8.39 2.86 8.60
C PHE A 114 -9.21 1.70 9.16
N LEU A 115 -8.72 0.45 9.02
CA LEU A 115 -9.43 -0.74 9.49
C LEU A 115 -9.60 -0.73 11.01
N SER A 116 -8.57 -0.31 11.75
CA SER A 116 -8.65 -0.10 13.20
C SER A 116 -9.73 0.91 13.54
N ALA A 117 -9.75 2.05 12.84
CA ALA A 117 -10.76 3.09 13.03
C ALA A 117 -12.18 2.64 12.64
N ALA A 118 -12.30 1.70 11.70
CA ALA A 118 -13.59 1.13 11.27
C ALA A 118 -14.17 0.12 12.28
N MET A 119 -13.37 -0.40 13.22
CA MET A 119 -13.86 -1.38 14.19
C MET A 119 -14.89 -0.77 15.17
N GLU A 120 -15.92 -1.56 15.51
CA GLU A 120 -17.06 -1.09 16.33
C GLU A 120 -16.67 -0.67 17.75
N HIS A 121 -15.58 -1.22 18.27
CA HIS A 121 -15.10 -0.96 19.63
C HIS A 121 -14.02 0.13 19.69
N ASN A 122 -13.67 0.70 18.53
CA ASN A 122 -12.78 1.84 18.41
C ASN A 122 -13.61 3.06 18.01
N GLU A 123 -13.30 3.72 16.90
CA GLU A 123 -14.02 4.90 16.45
C GLU A 123 -15.27 4.60 15.60
N ASN A 124 -15.38 3.40 15.01
CA ASN A 124 -16.47 2.99 14.13
C ASN A 124 -16.71 4.00 12.97
N VAL A 125 -15.63 4.48 12.33
CA VAL A 125 -15.67 5.62 11.39
C VAL A 125 -16.66 5.47 10.24
N CYS A 126 -16.92 4.25 9.78
CA CYS A 126 -17.83 3.98 8.67
C CYS A 126 -19.30 4.28 8.96
N VAL A 127 -19.67 4.54 10.22
CA VAL A 127 -21.04 4.97 10.60
C VAL A 127 -21.09 6.37 11.21
N LEU A 128 -19.95 7.04 11.38
CA LEU A 128 -19.89 8.41 11.88
C LEU A 128 -20.39 9.41 10.82
N PRO A 129 -20.86 10.60 11.22
CA PRO A 129 -21.03 11.72 10.30
C PRO A 129 -19.70 12.14 9.65
N PRO A 130 -19.70 12.67 8.41
CA PRO A 130 -18.48 13.10 7.72
C PRO A 130 -17.61 14.09 8.51
N ASP A 131 -18.22 15.05 9.21
CA ASP A 131 -17.47 16.06 9.97
C ASP A 131 -16.71 15.47 11.16
N GLU A 132 -17.23 14.40 11.76
CA GLU A 132 -16.57 13.69 12.87
C GLU A 132 -15.40 12.83 12.38
N ARG A 133 -15.49 12.29 11.15
CA ARG A 133 -14.38 11.54 10.55
C ARG A 133 -13.16 12.40 10.25
N LYS A 134 -13.37 13.68 9.94
CA LYS A 134 -12.28 14.58 9.52
C LYS A 134 -11.11 14.59 10.51
N ALA A 135 -11.36 14.71 11.80
CA ALA A 135 -10.29 14.73 12.80
C ALA A 135 -9.49 13.41 12.84
N ILE A 136 -10.15 12.28 12.59
CA ILE A 136 -9.51 10.96 12.53
C ILE A 136 -8.65 10.85 11.28
N TRP A 137 -9.14 11.32 10.14
CA TRP A 137 -8.37 11.41 8.90
C TRP A 137 -7.15 12.30 9.00
N GLU A 138 -7.26 13.48 9.60
CA GLU A 138 -6.12 14.37 9.80
C GLU A 138 -5.06 13.73 10.72
N ARG A 139 -5.49 12.99 11.75
CA ARG A 139 -4.56 12.25 12.62
C ARG A 139 -3.81 11.16 11.84
N ILE A 140 -4.53 10.29 11.14
CA ILE A 140 -3.89 9.20 10.37
C ILE A 140 -3.00 9.79 9.28
N TRP A 141 -3.44 10.86 8.61
CA TRP A 141 -2.62 11.55 7.62
C TRP A 141 -1.33 12.12 8.24
N ALA A 142 -1.38 12.74 9.41
CA ALA A 142 -0.18 13.28 10.06
C ALA A 142 0.89 12.20 10.32
N ASP A 143 0.46 10.98 10.66
CA ASP A 143 1.35 9.85 10.83
C ASP A 143 1.94 9.38 9.48
N ILE A 144 1.12 9.31 8.42
CA ILE A 144 1.58 8.99 7.05
C ILE A 144 2.58 10.06 6.57
N GLU A 145 2.26 11.34 6.77
CA GLU A 145 3.10 12.46 6.40
C GLU A 145 4.45 12.42 7.11
N THR A 146 4.47 12.02 8.39
CA THR A 146 5.72 11.81 9.13
C THR A 146 6.60 10.77 8.47
N LEU A 147 6.04 9.62 8.08
CA LEU A 147 6.79 8.58 7.35
C LEU A 147 7.30 9.09 5.99
N VAL A 148 6.44 9.72 5.19
CA VAL A 148 6.80 10.24 3.86
C VAL A 148 7.90 11.29 3.96
N ARG A 149 7.78 12.25 4.89
CA ARG A 149 8.80 13.29 5.09
C ARG A 149 10.09 12.72 5.64
N HIS A 150 10.03 11.68 6.48
CA HIS A 150 11.23 10.97 6.93
C HIS A 150 11.99 10.35 5.76
N ILE A 151 11.30 9.72 4.80
CA ILE A 151 11.91 9.16 3.58
C ILE A 151 12.56 10.27 2.75
N LEU A 152 11.81 11.32 2.42
CA LEU A 152 12.27 12.41 1.55
C LEU A 152 13.41 13.24 2.16
N ALA A 153 13.55 13.23 3.48
CA ALA A 153 14.66 13.88 4.19
C ALA A 153 15.98 13.09 4.11
N GLN A 154 15.96 11.82 3.70
CA GLN A 154 17.20 11.03 3.63
C GLN A 154 18.10 11.46 2.47
N ARG A 155 17.52 11.76 1.30
CA ARG A 155 18.22 12.27 0.11
C ARG A 155 17.31 13.07 -0.80
N GLU A 156 17.90 13.98 -1.58
CA GLU A 156 17.19 14.89 -2.51
C GLU A 156 16.73 14.22 -3.81
N ASP A 157 17.33 13.10 -4.19
CA ASP A 157 17.02 12.36 -5.41
C ASP A 157 15.88 11.34 -5.24
N ILE A 158 15.54 10.97 -3.99
CA ILE A 158 14.47 10.04 -3.69
C ILE A 158 13.11 10.62 -4.07
N LYS A 159 12.32 9.80 -4.77
CA LYS A 159 10.89 10.00 -5.02
C LYS A 159 10.07 9.00 -4.22
N VAL A 160 8.89 9.41 -3.77
CA VAL A 160 7.94 8.57 -3.05
C VAL A 160 6.68 8.38 -3.88
N LEU A 161 6.18 7.15 -4.00
CA LEU A 161 4.84 6.87 -4.48
C LEU A 161 3.99 6.34 -3.31
N LEU A 162 2.99 7.11 -2.87
CA LEU A 162 1.98 6.66 -1.93
C LEU A 162 0.91 5.85 -2.67
N ASN A 163 0.98 4.54 -2.50
CA ASN A 163 0.09 3.55 -3.08
C ASN A 163 -1.11 3.30 -2.16
N ASP A 164 -2.30 3.67 -2.62
CA ASP A 164 -3.57 3.43 -1.94
C ASP A 164 -4.10 2.00 -2.17
N TYR A 165 -5.30 1.74 -1.68
CA TYR A 165 -5.93 0.42 -1.68
C TYR A 165 -7.01 0.30 -2.77
N ASP A 166 -7.69 -0.84 -2.76
CA ASP A 166 -8.89 -1.14 -3.55
C ASP A 166 -10.05 -1.51 -2.59
N TYR A 167 -11.20 -1.87 -3.13
CA TYR A 167 -12.42 -2.17 -2.39
C TYR A 167 -12.31 -3.37 -1.47
N LEU A 168 -12.93 -3.24 -0.31
CA LEU A 168 -12.84 -4.16 0.80
C LEU A 168 -14.16 -4.92 1.01
N ASP A 169 -14.06 -6.11 1.59
CA ASP A 169 -15.21 -6.90 2.03
C ASP A 169 -15.27 -6.99 3.57
N PRO A 170 -16.09 -6.15 4.23
CA PRO A 170 -16.25 -6.22 5.69
C PRO A 170 -16.88 -7.54 6.17
N ALA A 171 -17.68 -8.23 5.36
CA ALA A 171 -18.26 -9.51 5.73
C ALA A 171 -17.21 -10.64 5.69
N LEU A 172 -16.39 -10.68 4.64
CA LEU A 172 -15.33 -11.66 4.52
C LEU A 172 -14.21 -11.40 5.54
N MET A 173 -13.83 -10.15 5.78
CA MET A 173 -12.86 -9.82 6.84
C MET A 173 -13.34 -10.22 8.25
N ARG A 174 -14.64 -10.05 8.56
CA ARG A 174 -15.23 -10.57 9.80
C ARG A 174 -15.03 -12.07 9.93
N LYS A 175 -15.26 -12.81 8.83
CA LYS A 175 -15.12 -14.27 8.80
C LYS A 175 -13.66 -14.72 8.90
N THR A 176 -12.76 -14.09 8.15
CA THR A 176 -11.38 -14.55 8.00
C THR A 176 -10.51 -14.13 9.17
N PHE A 177 -10.67 -12.90 9.66
CA PHE A 177 -9.80 -12.32 10.69
C PHE A 177 -10.49 -12.10 12.03
N SER A 178 -11.78 -12.42 12.16
CA SER A 178 -12.58 -12.14 13.35
C SER A 178 -12.57 -10.65 13.74
N LEU A 179 -12.37 -9.75 12.76
CA LEU A 179 -12.50 -8.31 12.97
C LEU A 179 -13.95 -7.99 13.36
N ARG A 180 -14.14 -7.03 14.25
CA ARG A 180 -15.47 -6.63 14.71
C ARG A 180 -15.81 -5.26 14.15
N PHE A 181 -16.60 -5.26 13.08
CA PHE A 181 -17.24 -4.07 12.53
C PHE A 181 -18.70 -4.00 12.97
N ALA A 182 -19.30 -2.82 12.84
CA ALA A 182 -20.73 -2.67 13.08
C ALA A 182 -21.52 -3.75 12.30
N PRO A 183 -22.50 -4.44 12.90
CA PRO A 183 -23.22 -5.53 12.24
C PRO A 183 -23.90 -5.14 10.92
N THR A 184 -24.25 -3.85 10.81
CA THR A 184 -24.90 -3.24 9.65
C THR A 184 -23.93 -2.71 8.59
N LEU A 185 -22.61 -2.81 8.81
CA LEU A 185 -21.62 -2.26 7.90
C LEU A 185 -21.64 -3.01 6.56
N SER A 186 -22.04 -2.30 5.51
CA SER A 186 -22.06 -2.77 4.13
C SER A 186 -20.75 -2.46 3.39
N PRO A 187 -20.43 -3.19 2.29
CA PRO A 187 -19.35 -2.81 1.38
C PRO A 187 -19.46 -1.36 0.90
N LYS A 188 -20.67 -0.92 0.48
CA LYS A 188 -20.97 0.48 0.17
C LYS A 188 -20.40 1.46 1.19
N GLN A 189 -20.75 1.29 2.47
CA GLN A 189 -20.36 2.23 3.52
C GLN A 189 -18.85 2.18 3.77
N MET A 190 -18.25 0.99 3.83
CA MET A 190 -16.81 0.84 4.02
C MET A 190 -16.03 1.46 2.86
N ASN A 191 -16.39 1.14 1.63
CA ASN A 191 -15.71 1.62 0.42
C ASN A 191 -15.91 3.13 0.21
N ALA A 192 -17.10 3.67 0.46
CA ALA A 192 -17.33 5.12 0.42
C ALA A 192 -16.44 5.86 1.44
N THR A 193 -16.30 5.31 2.64
CA THR A 193 -15.46 5.87 3.71
C THR A 193 -13.97 5.76 3.37
N LEU A 194 -13.54 4.67 2.73
CA LEU A 194 -12.17 4.48 2.24
C LEU A 194 -11.85 5.44 1.08
N ILE A 195 -12.77 5.61 0.13
CA ILE A 195 -12.66 6.58 -0.97
C ILE A 195 -12.51 7.99 -0.43
N GLU A 196 -13.31 8.37 0.58
CA GLU A 196 -13.21 9.67 1.25
C GLU A 196 -11.80 9.89 1.81
N PHE A 197 -11.25 8.90 2.51
CA PHE A 197 -9.88 8.98 3.02
C PHE A 197 -8.83 9.02 1.90
N GLY A 198 -9.04 8.28 0.81
CA GLY A 198 -8.19 8.34 -0.38
C GLY A 198 -8.15 9.74 -1.02
N ARG A 199 -9.29 10.42 -1.11
CA ARG A 199 -9.35 11.81 -1.63
C ARG A 199 -8.55 12.77 -0.76
N LEU A 200 -8.60 12.61 0.57
CA LEU A 200 -7.77 13.40 1.48
C LEU A 200 -6.29 13.12 1.23
N LYS A 201 -5.87 11.85 1.18
CA LYS A 201 -4.47 11.48 0.89
C LYS A 201 -3.98 12.11 -0.42
N ARG A 202 -4.78 12.03 -1.49
CA ARG A 202 -4.49 12.69 -2.78
C ARG A 202 -4.26 14.20 -2.61
N GLU A 203 -5.19 14.90 -1.96
CA GLU A 203 -5.11 16.35 -1.76
C GLU A 203 -3.85 16.76 -0.97
N ARG A 204 -3.47 15.93 0.01
CA ARG A 204 -2.33 16.21 0.87
C ARG A 204 -1.00 15.89 0.20
N VAL A 205 -0.91 14.77 -0.51
CA VAL A 205 0.29 14.39 -1.28
C VAL A 205 0.61 15.42 -2.36
N ALA A 206 -0.40 16.01 -3.01
CA ALA A 206 -0.20 17.08 -4.00
C ALA A 206 0.55 18.33 -3.46
N LYS A 207 0.71 18.45 -2.14
CA LYS A 207 1.43 19.55 -1.46
C LYS A 207 2.85 19.13 -1.01
N ILE A 208 3.29 17.91 -1.33
CA ILE A 208 4.59 17.38 -0.96
C ILE A 208 5.42 17.17 -2.23
N ASP A 209 6.48 17.96 -2.38
CA ASP A 209 7.44 17.80 -3.47
C ASP A 209 8.06 16.39 -3.46
N ARG A 210 8.27 15.82 -4.66
CA ARG A 210 8.78 14.45 -4.90
C ARG A 210 7.91 13.32 -4.30
N CYS A 211 6.65 13.59 -3.96
CA CYS A 211 5.70 12.57 -3.54
C CYS A 211 4.50 12.53 -4.48
N GLU A 212 4.26 11.38 -5.06
CA GLU A 212 3.11 11.12 -5.92
C GLU A 212 2.10 10.20 -5.23
N TYR A 213 0.85 10.25 -5.67
CA TYR A 213 -0.25 9.43 -5.16
C TYR A 213 -0.80 8.51 -6.25
N ILE A 214 -1.24 7.32 -5.89
CA ILE A 214 -2.01 6.47 -6.79
C ILE A 214 -3.03 5.65 -6.02
N GLN A 215 -4.19 5.43 -6.63
CA GLN A 215 -5.27 4.61 -6.08
C GLN A 215 -5.73 3.54 -7.07
N HIS A 216 -6.36 2.50 -6.51
CA HIS A 216 -6.76 1.29 -7.23
C HIS A 216 -8.24 0.96 -7.07
N PHE A 217 -9.08 1.86 -6.54
CA PHE A 217 -10.50 1.62 -6.34
C PHE A 217 -11.20 1.18 -7.64
N GLY A 218 -11.66 -0.07 -7.65
CA GLY A 218 -12.34 -0.71 -8.78
C GLY A 218 -11.40 -1.43 -9.76
N LEU A 219 -10.08 -1.39 -9.55
CA LEU A 219 -9.10 -2.05 -10.42
C LEU A 219 -9.32 -3.56 -10.43
N LEU A 220 -9.41 -4.18 -9.25
CA LEU A 220 -9.59 -5.62 -9.17
C LEU A 220 -11.02 -6.04 -9.56
N GLN A 221 -12.03 -5.19 -9.39
CA GLN A 221 -13.35 -5.43 -9.97
C GLN A 221 -13.30 -5.45 -11.50
N HIS A 222 -12.48 -4.62 -12.12
CA HIS A 222 -12.28 -4.66 -13.57
C HIS A 222 -11.65 -5.99 -14.00
N HIS A 223 -10.58 -6.43 -13.34
CA HIS A 223 -9.87 -7.65 -13.76
C HIS A 223 -10.59 -8.96 -13.40
N TYR A 224 -11.24 -9.02 -12.24
CA TYR A 224 -11.86 -10.23 -11.71
C TYR A 224 -13.38 -10.26 -11.78
N GLY A 225 -14.03 -9.12 -12.02
CA GLY A 225 -15.48 -9.02 -11.90
C GLY A 225 -15.96 -9.23 -10.46
N VAL A 226 -17.27 -9.17 -10.28
CA VAL A 226 -17.98 -9.47 -9.03
C VAL A 226 -19.25 -10.26 -9.37
N PRO A 227 -19.16 -11.57 -9.67
CA PRO A 227 -20.34 -12.33 -10.09
C PRO A 227 -21.40 -12.43 -8.98
N PRO A 228 -22.70 -12.36 -9.33
CA PRO A 228 -23.26 -12.16 -10.67
C PRO A 228 -23.38 -10.69 -11.09
N ASP A 229 -23.03 -9.75 -10.23
CA ASP A 229 -23.33 -8.32 -10.36
C ASP A 229 -22.45 -7.59 -11.39
N LEU A 230 -21.19 -8.01 -11.56
CA LEU A 230 -20.24 -7.43 -12.52
C LEU A 230 -19.46 -8.51 -13.26
N GLU A 231 -19.45 -8.46 -14.59
CA GLU A 231 -18.61 -9.30 -15.42
C GLU A 231 -17.17 -8.74 -15.51
N LYS A 232 -16.18 -9.63 -15.72
CA LYS A 232 -14.78 -9.25 -15.95
C LYS A 232 -14.69 -8.26 -17.12
N GLY A 233 -13.90 -7.20 -16.95
CA GLY A 233 -13.65 -6.15 -17.93
C GLY A 233 -14.74 -5.07 -18.04
N THR A 234 -15.86 -5.21 -17.33
CA THR A 234 -17.00 -4.27 -17.46
C THR A 234 -16.97 -3.11 -16.46
N ALA A 235 -16.40 -3.34 -15.28
CA ALA A 235 -16.25 -2.30 -14.27
C ALA A 235 -15.29 -1.21 -14.80
N PRO A 236 -15.57 0.09 -14.68
CA PRO A 236 -14.67 1.12 -15.17
C PRO A 236 -13.34 1.09 -14.42
N LEU A 237 -12.22 1.22 -15.13
CA LEU A 237 -10.92 1.37 -14.47
C LEU A 237 -10.87 2.68 -13.66
N PRO A 238 -10.15 2.73 -12.53
CA PRO A 238 -9.90 3.98 -11.84
C PRO A 238 -9.12 4.98 -12.72
N GLY A 239 -9.39 6.27 -12.58
CA GLY A 239 -8.63 7.33 -13.24
C GLY A 239 -7.23 7.51 -12.64
N GLY A 240 -6.25 7.89 -13.47
CA GLY A 240 -4.86 8.17 -13.08
C GLY A 240 -4.55 9.66 -12.96
N PRO A 241 -3.36 10.04 -12.48
CA PRO A 241 -2.94 11.45 -12.40
C PRO A 241 -2.95 12.15 -13.78
N PRO A 242 -3.10 13.49 -13.81
CA PRO A 242 -3.33 14.37 -12.65
C PRO A 242 -4.80 14.43 -12.20
N ASP A 243 -5.75 14.04 -13.06
CA ASP A 243 -7.18 14.32 -12.85
C ASP A 243 -7.88 13.24 -12.01
N TYR A 244 -7.38 12.01 -12.09
CA TYR A 244 -7.94 10.81 -11.47
C TYR A 244 -9.40 10.56 -11.81
N GLU A 245 -9.86 10.94 -13.00
CA GLU A 245 -11.24 10.69 -13.41
C GLU A 245 -11.36 9.34 -14.15
N PRO A 246 -12.19 8.39 -13.66
CA PRO A 246 -13.09 8.51 -12.52
C PRO A 246 -12.40 8.25 -11.15
N PHE A 247 -12.79 9.01 -10.11
CA PHE A 247 -12.42 8.77 -8.70
C PHE A 247 -13.68 8.44 -7.89
N ALA A 248 -14.00 7.18 -7.60
CA ALA A 248 -13.30 5.94 -7.94
C ALA A 248 -13.71 5.37 -9.31
N GLY A 249 -12.98 4.36 -9.79
CA GLY A 249 -13.52 3.43 -10.79
C GLY A 249 -14.49 2.42 -10.16
N GLY A 250 -14.76 1.33 -10.86
CA GLY A 250 -15.58 0.22 -10.39
C GLY A 250 -16.98 0.61 -9.92
N ASN A 251 -17.52 -0.20 -9.02
CA ASN A 251 -18.75 0.05 -8.28
C ASN A 251 -18.47 -0.01 -6.76
N PRO A 252 -18.46 1.14 -6.07
CA PRO A 252 -18.17 1.19 -4.62
C PRO A 252 -19.23 0.51 -3.76
N GLU A 253 -20.42 0.23 -4.30
CA GLU A 253 -21.48 -0.50 -3.60
C GLU A 253 -21.13 -1.98 -3.36
N LEU A 254 -20.21 -2.51 -4.17
CA LEU A 254 -19.78 -3.90 -4.15
C LEU A 254 -18.37 -4.01 -3.55
N ALA A 255 -18.09 -5.13 -2.90
CA ALA A 255 -16.73 -5.49 -2.54
C ALA A 255 -15.97 -6.04 -3.76
N ASN A 256 -14.66 -6.27 -3.61
CA ASN A 256 -13.95 -7.14 -4.54
C ASN A 256 -14.42 -8.58 -4.38
N SER A 257 -14.38 -9.37 -5.47
CA SER A 257 -14.74 -10.78 -5.39
C SER A 257 -13.73 -11.58 -4.56
N PRO A 258 -14.11 -12.71 -3.95
CA PRO A 258 -13.15 -13.60 -3.29
C PRO A 258 -12.09 -14.19 -4.23
N GLU A 259 -12.32 -14.16 -5.55
CA GLU A 259 -11.29 -14.51 -6.54
C GLU A 259 -10.18 -13.46 -6.59
N ALA A 260 -10.53 -12.17 -6.44
CA ALA A 260 -9.58 -11.07 -6.36
C ALA A 260 -8.93 -10.94 -4.96
N MET A 261 -9.74 -11.02 -3.91
CA MET A 261 -9.34 -10.83 -2.51
C MET A 261 -9.96 -11.92 -1.61
N PRO A 262 -9.31 -13.10 -1.47
CA PRO A 262 -9.92 -14.27 -0.82
C PRO A 262 -10.18 -14.11 0.68
N ASP A 263 -9.61 -13.09 1.31
CA ASP A 263 -9.80 -12.75 2.71
C ASP A 263 -10.53 -11.41 2.93
N GLY A 264 -10.94 -10.76 1.83
CA GLY A 264 -11.67 -9.49 1.83
C GLY A 264 -10.81 -8.23 1.93
N VAL A 265 -9.48 -8.34 1.92
CA VAL A 265 -8.57 -7.18 2.05
C VAL A 265 -7.26 -7.30 1.28
N HIS A 266 -6.70 -8.51 1.13
CA HIS A 266 -5.44 -8.72 0.43
C HIS A 266 -5.70 -9.24 -0.99
N PRO A 267 -5.14 -8.59 -2.02
CA PRO A 267 -5.14 -9.12 -3.38
C PRO A 267 -4.51 -10.51 -3.47
N MET A 268 -4.97 -11.30 -4.44
CA MET A 268 -4.23 -12.46 -4.94
C MET A 268 -2.88 -12.02 -5.55
N PRO A 269 -1.90 -12.94 -5.71
CA PRO A 269 -0.58 -12.61 -6.27
C PRO A 269 -0.62 -11.91 -7.64
N GLU A 270 -1.61 -12.23 -8.48
CA GLU A 270 -1.84 -11.57 -9.77
C GLU A 270 -2.51 -10.19 -9.61
N GLY A 271 -3.39 -10.02 -8.61
CA GLY A 271 -3.95 -8.71 -8.25
C GLY A 271 -2.87 -7.68 -7.90
N TYR A 272 -1.82 -8.10 -7.19
CA TYR A 272 -0.65 -7.22 -6.95
C TYR A 272 0.10 -6.85 -8.22
N GLN A 273 0.12 -7.70 -9.25
CA GLN A 273 0.72 -7.37 -10.54
C GLN A 273 -0.11 -6.32 -11.28
N TYR A 274 -1.45 -6.42 -11.26
CA TYR A 274 -2.30 -5.36 -11.84
C TYR A 274 -2.11 -4.01 -11.14
N ILE A 275 -1.97 -4.01 -9.82
CA ILE A 275 -1.65 -2.82 -9.01
C ILE A 275 -0.31 -2.22 -9.46
N ILE A 276 0.75 -3.03 -9.54
CA ILE A 276 2.08 -2.53 -9.93
C ILE A 276 2.14 -2.13 -11.40
N GLU A 277 1.46 -2.84 -12.30
CA GLU A 277 1.33 -2.45 -13.71
C GLU A 277 0.73 -1.05 -13.84
N ARG A 278 -0.34 -0.78 -13.09
CA ARG A 278 -0.95 0.54 -13.06
C ARG A 278 0.00 1.62 -12.54
N CYS A 279 0.75 1.33 -11.48
CA CYS A 279 1.78 2.26 -10.99
C CYS A 279 2.89 2.45 -12.02
N TYR A 280 3.24 1.41 -12.78
CA TYR A 280 4.26 1.47 -13.81
C TYR A 280 3.86 2.40 -14.93
N GLN A 281 2.65 2.24 -15.46
CA GLN A 281 2.11 3.10 -16.51
C GLN A 281 1.99 4.56 -16.07
N ALA A 282 1.66 4.81 -14.80
CA ALA A 282 1.47 6.16 -14.30
C ALA A 282 2.78 6.88 -13.92
N PHE A 283 3.79 6.16 -13.43
CA PHE A 283 4.98 6.79 -12.84
C PHE A 283 6.29 6.06 -13.15
N TYR A 284 6.36 4.74 -12.90
CA TYR A 284 7.67 4.06 -12.95
C TYR A 284 8.28 4.04 -14.33
N LYS A 285 7.49 3.99 -15.42
CA LYS A 285 8.03 4.06 -16.78
C LYS A 285 8.94 5.29 -16.95
N ASP A 286 8.43 6.47 -16.59
CA ASP A 286 9.17 7.72 -16.76
C ASP A 286 10.30 7.85 -15.72
N TRP A 287 10.06 7.46 -14.47
CA TRP A 287 11.07 7.54 -13.42
C TRP A 287 12.25 6.62 -13.67
N LEU A 288 11.99 5.44 -14.24
CA LEU A 288 13.04 4.48 -14.55
C LEU A 288 13.85 4.96 -15.76
N SER A 289 13.20 5.45 -16.82
CA SER A 289 13.88 5.93 -18.03
C SER A 289 14.66 7.25 -17.86
N ALA A 290 14.18 8.19 -17.04
CA ALA A 290 14.80 9.51 -16.89
C ALA A 290 16.20 9.50 -16.23
N GLN A 291 16.55 8.43 -15.51
CA GLN A 291 17.87 8.28 -14.88
C GLN A 291 18.88 7.62 -15.80
N ASN A 292 18.47 6.63 -16.60
CA ASN A 292 19.35 6.03 -17.61
C ASN A 292 19.94 7.10 -18.54
N ALA A 293 19.12 8.09 -18.92
CA ALA A 293 19.57 9.22 -19.73
C ALA A 293 20.58 10.13 -19.01
N LYS A 294 20.55 10.23 -17.67
CA LYS A 294 21.53 11.02 -16.90
C LYS A 294 22.85 10.28 -16.72
N GLU A 295 22.79 8.96 -16.54
CA GLU A 295 23.98 8.10 -16.44
C GLU A 295 24.74 8.04 -17.77
N GLU A 296 24.03 7.88 -18.89
CA GLU A 296 24.62 7.91 -20.24
C GLU A 296 25.33 9.24 -20.54
N MET A 297 24.71 10.37 -20.18
CA MET A 297 25.28 11.69 -20.43
C MET A 297 26.51 12.00 -19.54
N GLN A 298 26.68 11.30 -18.41
CA GLN A 298 27.87 11.42 -17.54
C GLN A 298 29.04 10.53 -17.97
N CYS A 299 28.83 9.55 -18.87
CA CYS A 299 29.89 8.67 -19.36
C CYS A 299 30.59 9.18 -20.62
N ASP A 300 30.04 10.24 -21.24
CA ASP A 300 30.55 10.89 -22.44
C ASP A 300 31.43 12.14 -22.15
N GLU A 301 31.73 12.43 -20.88
CA GLU A 301 32.71 13.47 -20.43
C GLU A 301 34.04 12.86 -19.96
#